data_AF-A0AA38LKI4-F1
#
_entry.id   AF-A0AA38LKI4-F1
#
_cell.length_a   1.000
_cell.length_b   1.000
_cell.length_c   1.000
_cell.angle_alpha   90.00
_cell.angle_beta   90.00
_cell.angle_gamma   90.00
#
_symmetry.space_group_name_H-M   'P 1'
#
loop_
_entity.id
_entity.type
_entity.pdbx_description
1 polymer ?
#
loop_
_entity_poly.entity_id
_entity_poly.type
_entity_poly.pdbx_seq_one_letter_code
_entity_poly.pdbx_strand_id
1 'polypeptide(L)'
;SSNTSMDCKADLVVCDGAPDVTGLHDMDEFVQSQLILAALTIVTHILRVGGKFIAKIFRGKDTSLLYCQLKVFFSTVTFAKPKSSRNSSIEAFAVCENYSPPEGFNPNDLHKLLEKAGNPFGDDS
;
A
#
# COMPACT_ATOMS: atom_id res chain seq x y z
N SER A 1 -24.48 -31.40 8.12
CA SER A 1 -23.07 -31.18 7.75
C SER A 1 -22.97 -29.82 7.10
N SER A 2 -22.32 -28.87 7.78
CA SER A 2 -22.25 -27.46 7.38
C SER A 2 -21.42 -27.29 6.10
N ASN A 3 -22.02 -26.72 5.07
CA ASN A 3 -21.31 -26.19 3.90
C ASN A 3 -20.51 -24.96 4.34
N THR A 4 -19.24 -25.14 4.69
CA THR A 4 -18.31 -24.03 4.84
C THR A 4 -17.75 -23.71 3.46
N SER A 5 -18.35 -22.74 2.76
CA SER A 5 -17.68 -22.11 1.63
C SER A 5 -16.36 -21.53 2.16
N MET A 6 -15.23 -22.13 1.81
CA MET A 6 -13.92 -21.53 2.08
C MET A 6 -13.87 -20.20 1.33
N ASP A 7 -14.02 -19.09 2.07
CA ASP A 7 -13.71 -17.76 1.56
C ASP A 7 -12.19 -17.74 1.29
N CYS A 8 -11.81 -18.02 0.04
CA CYS A 8 -10.42 -18.23 -0.37
C CYS A 8 -9.69 -16.89 -0.55
N LYS A 9 -9.46 -16.21 0.57
CA LYS A 9 -8.64 -15.00 0.61
C LYS A 9 -7.17 -15.34 0.38
N ALA A 10 -6.44 -14.42 -0.27
CA ALA A 10 -5.03 -14.59 -0.58
C ALA A 10 -4.15 -14.45 0.67
N ASP A 11 -3.05 -15.22 0.72
CA ASP A 11 -1.97 -15.05 1.70
C ASP A 11 -1.01 -13.91 1.35
N LEU A 12 -0.79 -13.70 0.05
CA LEU A 12 0.16 -12.73 -0.50
C LEU A 12 -0.45 -12.07 -1.74
N VAL A 13 -0.37 -10.74 -1.78
CA VAL A 13 -0.62 -9.95 -2.99
C VAL A 13 0.67 -9.23 -3.39
N VAL A 14 1.00 -9.26 -4.67
CA VAL A 14 2.17 -8.57 -5.23
C VAL A 14 1.72 -7.60 -6.31
N CYS A 15 2.22 -6.37 -6.26
CA CYS A 15 2.00 -5.33 -7.27
C CYS A 15 3.33 -4.87 -7.85
N ASP A 16 3.65 -5.29 -9.07
CA ASP A 16 4.88 -4.89 -9.77
C ASP A 16 4.66 -3.78 -10.82
N GLY A 17 3.44 -3.22 -10.86
CA GLY A 17 3.05 -2.18 -11.79
C GLY A 17 3.86 -0.89 -11.57
N ALA A 18 4.22 -0.24 -12.68
CA ALA A 18 4.84 1.08 -12.68
C ALA A 18 4.32 1.88 -13.89
N PRO A 19 4.11 3.20 -13.74
CA PRO A 19 3.81 4.09 -14.86
C PRO A 19 5.06 4.29 -15.73
N ASP A 20 4.86 4.86 -16.91
CA ASP A 20 5.97 5.34 -17.73
C ASP A 20 6.76 6.41 -16.97
N VAL A 21 8.07 6.21 -16.88
CA VAL A 21 8.98 7.12 -16.17
C VAL A 21 9.21 8.35 -17.04
N THR A 22 8.85 9.52 -16.52
CA THR A 22 8.98 10.78 -17.24
C THR A 22 10.33 11.46 -17.01
N GLY A 23 11.04 11.05 -15.95
CA GLY A 23 12.30 11.66 -15.50
C GLY A 23 12.07 12.82 -14.52
N LEU A 24 10.83 13.24 -14.31
CA LEU A 24 10.45 14.17 -13.25
C LEU A 24 10.16 13.36 -11.99
N HIS A 25 11.21 13.09 -11.21
CA HIS A 25 11.15 12.14 -10.09
C HIS A 25 10.01 12.39 -9.08
N ASP A 26 9.71 13.65 -8.75
CA ASP A 26 8.62 13.98 -7.81
C ASP A 26 7.25 13.59 -8.37
N MET A 27 7.04 13.77 -9.69
CA MET A 27 5.81 13.39 -10.36
C MET A 27 5.73 11.87 -10.54
N ASP A 28 6.84 11.23 -10.93
CA ASP A 28 6.92 9.78 -11.08
C ASP A 28 6.60 9.08 -9.73
N GLU A 29 7.14 9.60 -8.61
CA GLU A 29 6.86 9.15 -7.25
C GLU A 29 5.38 9.34 -6.87
N PHE A 30 4.80 10.49 -7.19
CA PHE A 30 3.38 10.74 -6.94
C PHE A 30 2.48 9.77 -7.69
N VAL A 31 2.70 9.59 -9.00
CA VAL A 31 1.88 8.70 -9.83
C VAL A 31 2.05 7.25 -9.40
N GLN A 32 3.28 6.82 -9.06
CA GLN A 32 3.52 5.50 -8.50
C GLN A 32 2.76 5.30 -7.17
N SER A 33 2.76 6.30 -6.30
CA SER A 33 2.03 6.24 -5.02
C SER A 33 0.52 6.10 -5.25
N GLN A 34 -0.06 6.83 -6.21
CA GLN A 34 -1.47 6.68 -6.56
C GLN A 34 -1.80 5.28 -7.10
N LEU A 35 -0.91 4.70 -7.91
CA LEU A 35 -1.06 3.31 -8.37
C LEU A 35 -1.08 2.33 -7.18
N ILE A 36 -0.24 2.54 -6.16
CA ILE A 36 -0.22 1.68 -4.98
C ILE A 36 -1.46 1.85 -4.12
N LEU A 37 -2.01 3.06 -4.00
CA LEU A 37 -3.29 3.28 -3.32
C LEU A 37 -4.46 2.61 -4.07
N ALA A 38 -4.46 2.64 -5.40
CA ALA A 38 -5.43 1.91 -6.20
C ALA A 38 -5.29 0.38 -6.02
N ALA A 39 -4.06 -0.14 -5.97
CA ALA A 39 -3.80 -1.54 -5.66
C ALA A 39 -4.24 -1.90 -4.23
N LEU A 40 -4.08 -1.00 -3.26
CA LEU A 40 -4.54 -1.21 -1.88
C LEU A 40 -6.06 -1.42 -1.83
N THR A 41 -6.85 -0.74 -2.68
CA THR A 41 -8.29 -1.00 -2.82
C THR A 41 -8.57 -2.45 -3.16
N ILE A 42 -7.79 -3.07 -4.05
CA ILE A 42 -7.96 -4.50 -4.38
C ILE A 42 -7.53 -5.37 -3.20
N VAL A 43 -6.39 -5.06 -2.60
CA VAL A 43 -5.83 -5.78 -1.45
C VAL A 43 -6.85 -5.87 -0.30
N THR A 44 -7.56 -4.78 0.00
CA THR A 44 -8.53 -4.78 1.11
C THR A 44 -9.71 -5.72 0.90
N HIS A 45 -10.00 -6.10 -0.35
CA HIS A 45 -11.07 -7.03 -0.69
C HIS A 45 -10.61 -8.49 -0.73
N ILE A 46 -9.33 -8.76 -1.04
CA ILE A 46 -8.89 -10.13 -1.37
C ILE A 46 -7.85 -10.68 -0.40
N LEU A 47 -7.13 -9.83 0.35
CA LEU A 47 -6.08 -10.27 1.25
C LEU A 47 -6.68 -10.73 2.58
N ARG A 48 -6.23 -11.87 3.07
CA ARG A 48 -6.67 -12.38 4.39
C ARG A 48 -6.03 -11.57 5.51
N VAL A 49 -6.71 -11.49 6.66
CA VAL A 49 -6.10 -10.97 7.89
C VAL A 49 -4.83 -11.76 8.23
N GLY A 50 -3.75 -11.05 8.53
CA GLY A 50 -2.41 -11.60 8.71
C GLY A 50 -1.61 -11.80 7.42
N GLY A 51 -2.21 -11.57 6.25
CA GLY A 51 -1.56 -11.69 4.94
C GLY A 51 -0.50 -10.61 4.68
N LYS A 52 0.19 -10.73 3.55
CA LYS A 52 1.25 -9.83 3.12
C LYS A 52 0.93 -9.12 1.81
N PHE A 53 1.40 -7.88 1.68
CA PHE A 53 1.33 -7.11 0.45
C PHE A 53 2.72 -6.60 0.11
N ILE A 54 3.15 -6.85 -1.12
CA ILE A 54 4.44 -6.36 -1.64
C ILE A 54 4.17 -5.51 -2.86
N ALA A 55 4.69 -4.29 -2.89
CA ALA A 55 4.46 -3.37 -4.01
C ALA A 55 5.75 -2.69 -4.45
N LYS A 56 5.96 -2.59 -5.77
CA LYS A 56 6.98 -1.71 -6.33
C LYS A 56 6.63 -0.26 -6.01
N ILE A 57 7.61 0.50 -5.56
CA ILE A 57 7.47 1.94 -5.30
C ILE A 57 8.65 2.68 -5.93
N PHE A 58 8.46 3.97 -6.15
CA PHE A 58 9.54 4.91 -6.40
C PHE A 58 9.77 5.69 -5.12
N ARG A 59 10.96 5.52 -4.54
CA ARG A 59 11.33 6.16 -3.28
C ARG A 59 12.12 7.42 -3.60
N GLY A 60 11.42 8.54 -3.66
CA GLY A 60 12.02 9.86 -3.78
C GLY A 60 12.20 10.51 -2.40
N LYS A 61 11.97 11.82 -2.33
CA LYS A 61 12.26 12.62 -1.12
C LYS A 61 11.18 12.48 -0.06
N ASP A 62 9.92 12.23 -0.44
CA ASP A 62 8.81 12.17 0.50
C ASP A 62 7.85 11.01 0.23
N THR A 63 8.25 9.82 0.69
CA THR A 63 7.37 8.64 0.75
C THR A 63 6.61 8.53 2.08
N SER A 64 6.65 9.55 2.94
CA SER A 64 6.17 9.46 4.32
C SER A 64 4.66 9.29 4.36
N LEU A 65 3.93 9.98 3.47
CA LEU A 65 2.49 9.87 3.34
C LEU A 65 2.07 8.44 2.96
N LEU A 66 2.68 7.87 1.91
CA LEU A 66 2.40 6.51 1.48
C LEU A 66 2.70 5.50 2.60
N TYR A 67 3.80 5.69 3.32
CA TYR A 67 4.13 4.86 4.48
C TYR A 67 3.02 4.91 5.54
N CYS A 68 2.59 6.11 5.95
CA CYS A 68 1.52 6.29 6.94
C CYS A 68 0.21 5.66 6.48
N GLN A 69 -0.17 5.84 5.22
CA GLN A 69 -1.37 5.25 4.63
C GLN A 69 -1.34 3.72 4.66
N LEU A 70 -0.21 3.11 4.29
CA LEU A 70 -0.03 1.65 4.40
C LEU A 70 -0.03 1.21 5.87
N LYS A 71 0.54 2.01 6.77
CA LYS A 71 0.64 1.70 8.21
C LYS A 71 -0.72 1.54 8.89
N VAL A 72 -1.76 2.21 8.39
CA VAL A 72 -3.14 2.05 8.87
C VAL A 72 -3.64 0.61 8.72
N PHE A 73 -3.17 -0.12 7.71
CA PHE A 73 -3.67 -1.46 7.36
C PHE A 73 -2.70 -2.60 7.69
N PHE A 74 -1.45 -2.30 8.03
CA PHE A 74 -0.41 -3.30 8.21
C PHE A 74 0.40 -3.06 9.46
N SER A 75 0.57 -4.09 10.29
CA SER A 75 1.33 -3.98 11.55
C SER A 75 2.82 -3.76 11.33
N THR A 76 3.37 -4.10 10.16
CA THR A 76 4.75 -3.76 9.75
C THR A 76 4.75 -3.25 8.31
N VAL A 77 5.46 -2.15 8.06
CA VAL A 77 5.69 -1.61 6.72
C VAL A 77 7.17 -1.30 6.62
N THR A 78 7.84 -1.73 5.55
CA THR A 78 9.27 -1.45 5.31
C THR A 78 9.49 -1.14 3.85
N PHE A 79 10.26 -0.09 3.56
CA PHE A 79 10.68 0.23 2.21
C PHE A 79 12.09 -0.31 1.97
N ALA A 80 12.16 -1.42 1.22
CA ALA A 80 13.38 -2.17 0.96
C ALA A 80 13.85 -1.93 -0.48
N LYS A 81 15.12 -1.53 -0.62
CA LYS A 81 15.80 -1.52 -1.92
C LYS A 81 16.53 -2.85 -2.12
N PRO A 82 16.21 -3.65 -3.16
CA PRO A 82 16.91 -4.89 -3.43
C PRO A 82 18.40 -4.67 -3.68
N LYS A 83 19.24 -5.63 -3.30
CA LYS A 83 20.69 -5.59 -3.57
C LYS A 83 21.02 -5.62 -5.07
N SER A 84 20.11 -6.16 -5.88
CA SER A 84 20.22 -6.22 -7.34
C SER A 84 19.88 -4.89 -8.03
N SER A 85 19.29 -3.93 -7.32
CA SER A 85 18.90 -2.64 -7.91
C SER A 85 20.10 -1.74 -8.14
N ARG A 86 20.14 -1.07 -9.30
CA ARG A 86 21.17 -0.06 -9.61
C ARG A 86 21.13 1.07 -8.58
N ASN A 87 22.30 1.60 -8.21
CA ASN A 87 22.36 2.66 -7.21
C ASN A 87 21.60 3.93 -7.67
N SER A 88 21.62 4.20 -8.98
CA SER A 88 20.92 5.33 -9.61
C SER A 88 19.40 5.17 -9.72
N SER A 89 18.84 3.98 -9.48
CA SER A 89 17.39 3.78 -9.55
C SER A 89 16.70 4.29 -8.30
N ILE A 90 15.55 4.94 -8.45
CA ILE A 90 14.65 5.28 -7.34
C ILE A 90 13.71 4.12 -6.97
N GLU A 91 13.77 3.01 -7.70
CA GLU A 91 12.97 1.82 -7.44
C GLU A 91 13.31 1.19 -6.07
N ALA A 92 12.25 0.89 -5.32
CA ALA A 92 12.27 0.11 -4.09
C ALA A 92 10.98 -0.71 -4.01
N PHE A 93 10.84 -1.49 -2.94
CA PHE A 93 9.61 -2.25 -2.65
C PHE A 93 9.06 -1.87 -1.27
N ALA A 94 7.77 -1.61 -1.21
CA ALA A 94 7.02 -1.62 0.02
C ALA A 94 6.73 -3.08 0.42
N VAL A 95 7.22 -3.47 1.58
CA VAL A 95 6.98 -4.76 2.21
C VAL A 95 6.03 -4.52 3.38
N CYS A 96 4.78 -4.91 3.19
CA CYS A 96 3.71 -4.74 4.15
C CYS A 96 3.34 -6.11 4.72
N GLU A 97 3.42 -6.25 6.04
CA GLU A 97 3.22 -7.51 6.74
C GLU A 97 2.12 -7.40 7.79
N ASN A 98 1.47 -8.54 8.02
CA ASN A 98 0.38 -8.69 8.98
C ASN A 98 -0.77 -7.71 8.68
N TYR A 99 -1.48 -7.96 7.58
CA TYR A 99 -2.67 -7.20 7.23
C TYR A 99 -3.68 -7.22 8.38
N SER A 100 -3.98 -6.05 8.90
CA SER A 100 -4.81 -5.79 10.06
C SER A 100 -5.58 -4.49 9.81
N PRO A 101 -6.70 -4.54 9.05
CA PRO A 101 -7.52 -3.37 8.81
C PRO A 101 -8.10 -2.83 10.12
N PRO A 102 -8.40 -1.51 10.21
CA PRO A 102 -9.03 -0.95 11.39
C PRO A 102 -10.36 -1.63 11.75
N GLU A 103 -10.70 -1.62 13.03
CA GLU A 103 -11.98 -2.16 13.48
C GLU A 103 -13.15 -1.45 12.81
N GLY A 104 -14.14 -2.21 12.33
CA GLY A 104 -15.28 -1.66 11.58
C GLY A 104 -14.96 -1.15 10.18
N PHE A 105 -13.73 -1.35 9.66
CA PHE A 105 -13.36 -0.94 8.32
C PHE A 105 -14.20 -1.64 7.25
N ASN A 106 -14.82 -0.85 6.38
CA ASN A 106 -15.47 -1.30 5.17
C ASN A 106 -14.56 -0.98 3.96
N PRO A 107 -14.21 -1.96 3.11
CA PRO A 107 -13.41 -1.73 1.91
C PRO A 107 -13.95 -0.63 0.97
N ASN A 108 -15.25 -0.36 0.97
CA ASN A 108 -15.87 0.71 0.17
C ASN A 108 -15.57 2.13 0.71
N ASP A 109 -15.13 2.26 1.96
CA ASP A 109 -14.84 3.54 2.62
C ASP A 109 -13.34 3.90 2.61
N LEU A 110 -12.51 3.12 1.89
CA LEU A 110 -11.05 3.29 1.86
C LEU A 110 -10.62 4.72 1.54
N HIS A 111 -11.23 5.36 0.54
CA HIS A 111 -10.86 6.72 0.13
C HIS A 111 -10.99 7.74 1.27
N LYS A 112 -12.11 7.71 2.01
CA LYS A 112 -12.35 8.61 3.16
C LYS A 112 -11.31 8.42 4.26
N LEU A 113 -10.92 7.17 4.50
CA LEU A 113 -9.92 6.85 5.53
C LEU A 113 -8.52 7.34 5.13
N LEU A 114 -8.16 7.21 3.85
CA LEU A 114 -6.86 7.64 3.33
C LEU A 114 -6.71 9.16 3.33
N GLU A 115 -7.79 9.91 3.07
CA GLU A 115 -7.80 11.37 3.20
C GLU A 115 -7.53 11.80 4.64
N LYS A 116 -8.16 11.14 5.62
CA LYS A 116 -7.93 11.41 7.04
C LYS A 116 -6.50 11.10 7.47
N ALA A 117 -5.92 10.01 6.98
CA ALA A 117 -4.53 9.64 7.27
C ALA A 117 -3.51 10.60 6.65
N GLY A 118 -3.89 11.32 5.58
CA GLY A 118 -3.03 12.31 4.92
C GLY A 118 -3.08 13.72 5.50
N ASN A 119 -4.00 13.98 6.44
CA ASN A 119 -4.15 15.29 7.06
C ASN A 119 -3.77 15.22 8.56
N PRO A 120 -2.50 15.45 8.94
CA PRO A 120 -2.07 15.45 10.35
C PRO A 120 -2.67 16.61 11.17
N PHE A 121 -3.34 17.55 10.51
CA PHE A 121 -4.18 18.59 11.11
C PHE A 121 -5.64 18.24 10.83
N GLY A 122 -6.17 17.24 11.52
CA GLY A 122 -7.60 16.97 11.49
C GLY A 122 -8.36 18.19 11.98
N ASP A 123 -9.38 18.60 11.24
CA ASP A 123 -10.33 19.63 11.66
C ASP A 123 -11.14 19.05 12.83
N ASP A 124 -10.81 19.47 14.05
CA ASP A 124 -11.65 19.26 15.22
C ASP A 124 -12.89 20.17 15.06
N SER A 125 -13.96 19.61 14.49
CA SER A 125 -15.31 20.20 14.57
C SER A 125 -16.36 19.16 14.90
#